data_AF-A0A7M2T5H5-F1
#
_entry.id   AF-A0A7M2T5H5-F1
#
_cell.length_a   1.000
_cell.length_b   1.000
_cell.length_c   1.000
_cell.angle_alpha   90.00
_cell.angle_beta   90.00
_cell.angle_gamma   90.00
#
_symmetry.space_group_name_H-M   'P 1'
#
loop_
_entity.id
_entity.type
_entity.pdbx_description
1 polymer ?
#
loop_
_entity_poly.entity_id
_entity_poly.type
_entity_poly.pdbx_seq_one_letter_code
_entity_poly.pdbx_strand_id
1 'polypeptide(L)'
;MKNLSRRSHLVAAAGALLLGLAVAPAAHADSAYGCIYPQVCIYDDTSVTSPIVGRFQQVTSYWQYLSNPQSYYAVVNTRNDDVAYVLDSYGTHCIEPNGSMSSSGRITAIRIDSRSSC
;
A
#
# COMPACT_ATOMS: atom_id res chain seq x y z
N MET A 1 -51.29 -60.72 10.83
CA MET A 1 -52.38 -60.34 9.92
C MET A 1 -52.41 -58.82 9.80
N LYS A 2 -52.68 -58.32 8.59
CA LYS A 2 -52.46 -56.95 8.09
C LYS A 2 -53.33 -55.88 8.77
N ASN A 3 -52.85 -54.62 8.79
CA ASN A 3 -53.53 -53.34 8.49
C ASN A 3 -52.59 -52.17 8.90
N LEU A 4 -51.90 -51.42 8.02
CA LEU A 4 -52.25 -50.48 6.93
C LEU A 4 -52.73 -49.07 7.38
N SER A 5 -52.03 -48.05 6.85
CA SER A 5 -52.38 -46.60 6.72
C SER A 5 -52.24 -45.74 7.99
N ARG A 6 -51.80 -44.47 7.96
CA ARG A 6 -51.73 -43.48 6.87
C ARG A 6 -50.74 -42.34 7.20
N ARG A 7 -50.28 -41.66 6.15
CA ARG A 7 -49.27 -40.59 6.06
C ARG A 7 -49.62 -39.31 6.83
N SER A 8 -48.61 -38.52 7.20
CA SER A 8 -48.66 -37.05 7.18
C SER A 8 -47.23 -36.49 7.09
N HIS A 9 -46.92 -35.88 5.93
CA HIS A 9 -45.68 -35.15 5.70
C HIS A 9 -45.82 -33.76 6.33
N LEU A 10 -44.94 -33.41 7.26
CA LEU A 10 -44.74 -32.03 7.69
C LEU A 10 -43.56 -31.46 6.90
N VAL A 11 -43.89 -30.64 5.91
CA VAL A 11 -42.96 -29.77 5.22
C VAL A 11 -42.66 -28.61 6.16
N ALA A 12 -41.49 -28.62 6.78
CA ALA A 12 -40.99 -27.45 7.50
C ALA A 12 -40.30 -26.52 6.49
N ALA A 13 -40.96 -25.41 6.17
CA ALA A 13 -40.36 -24.31 5.44
C ALA A 13 -39.31 -23.63 6.34
N ALA A 14 -38.02 -23.87 6.10
CA ALA A 14 -36.95 -23.11 6.72
C ALA A 14 -36.81 -21.78 5.95
N GLY A 15 -37.25 -20.69 6.58
CA GLY A 15 -37.18 -19.33 6.06
C GLY A 15 -35.74 -18.87 5.82
N ALA A 16 -35.58 -18.09 4.75
CA ALA A 16 -34.33 -17.48 4.34
C ALA A 16 -33.79 -16.50 5.39
N LEU A 17 -32.59 -16.75 5.92
CA LEU A 17 -31.77 -15.69 6.51
C LEU A 17 -31.03 -14.96 5.37
N LEU A 18 -31.60 -13.84 4.93
CA LEU A 18 -30.86 -12.84 4.16
C LEU A 18 -29.97 -12.08 5.15
N LEU A 19 -28.76 -12.59 5.39
CA LEU A 19 -27.71 -11.83 6.05
C LEU A 19 -27.36 -10.65 5.14
N GLY A 20 -27.81 -9.45 5.51
CA GLY A 20 -27.41 -8.22 4.85
C GLY A 20 -25.90 -8.06 4.95
N LEU A 21 -25.19 -8.31 3.85
CA LEU A 21 -23.79 -7.92 3.72
C LEU A 21 -23.74 -6.39 3.70
N ALA A 22 -23.39 -5.79 4.83
CA ALA A 22 -22.98 -4.39 4.86
C ALA A 22 -21.72 -4.28 3.98
N VAL A 23 -21.89 -3.80 2.75
CA VAL A 23 -20.77 -3.42 1.89
C VAL A 23 -20.15 -2.19 2.54
N ALA A 24 -19.06 -2.38 3.27
CA ALA A 24 -18.28 -1.25 3.77
C ALA A 24 -17.85 -0.40 2.56
N PRO A 25 -17.94 0.94 2.64
CA PRO A 25 -17.40 1.79 1.59
C PRO A 25 -15.92 1.47 1.40
N ALA A 26 -15.48 1.40 0.14
CA ALA A 26 -14.07 1.28 -0.16
C ALA A 26 -13.37 2.50 0.48
N ALA A 27 -12.40 2.26 1.37
CA ALA A 27 -11.57 3.33 1.87
C ALA A 27 -10.83 3.95 0.67
N HIS A 28 -11.16 5.20 0.34
CA HIS A 28 -10.40 5.96 -0.65
C HIS A 28 -9.09 6.37 0.01
N ALA A 29 -7.99 5.71 -0.35
CA ALA A 29 -6.67 6.15 0.05
C ALA A 29 -6.41 7.52 -0.61
N ASP A 30 -6.11 8.52 0.21
CA ASP A 30 -5.67 9.82 -0.28
C ASP A 30 -4.36 9.62 -1.07
N SER A 31 -4.32 10.15 -2.29
CA SER A 31 -3.11 10.06 -3.12
C SER A 31 -2.36 11.38 -3.04
N ALA A 32 -1.25 11.39 -2.30
CA ALA A 32 -0.32 12.51 -2.34
C ALA A 32 0.42 12.48 -3.68
N TYR A 33 0.09 13.41 -4.59
CA TYR A 33 0.76 13.53 -5.90
C TYR A 33 0.71 12.22 -6.71
N GLY A 34 -0.40 11.48 -6.64
CA GLY A 34 -0.55 10.17 -7.28
C GLY A 34 0.20 9.02 -6.60
N CYS A 35 0.97 9.26 -5.54
CA CYS A 35 1.50 8.22 -4.66
C CYS A 35 0.43 7.80 -3.65
N ILE A 36 0.12 6.52 -3.59
CA ILE A 36 -1.02 6.00 -2.82
C ILE A 36 -0.49 5.37 -1.54
N TYR A 37 -1.11 5.66 -0.40
CA TYR A 37 -0.81 4.98 0.86
C TYR A 37 -0.92 3.44 0.73
N PRO A 38 0.02 2.63 1.27
CA PRO A 38 1.20 2.99 2.06
C PRO A 38 2.52 2.89 1.26
N GLN A 39 2.64 3.65 0.16
CA GLN A 39 3.80 3.58 -0.73
C GLN A 39 4.85 4.65 -0.47
N VAL A 40 6.07 4.32 -0.85
CA VAL A 40 7.15 5.27 -1.13
C VAL A 40 7.29 5.36 -2.64
N CYS A 41 7.06 6.54 -3.21
CA CYS A 41 7.12 6.75 -4.66
C CYS A 41 8.30 7.63 -5.05
N ILE A 42 8.94 7.29 -6.16
CA ILE A 42 10.04 8.03 -6.77
C ILE A 42 9.54 8.68 -8.05
N TYR A 43 9.85 9.95 -8.23
CA TYR A 43 9.47 10.76 -9.37
C TYR A 43 10.69 11.02 -10.27
N ASP A 44 10.45 11.04 -11.58
CA ASP A 44 11.46 11.31 -12.63
C ASP A 44 11.72 12.82 -12.74
N ASP A 45 12.74 13.33 -12.06
CA ASP A 45 13.02 14.75 -11.73
C ASP A 45 12.63 15.14 -10.28
N THR A 46 13.13 16.28 -9.84
CA THR A 46 13.00 16.94 -8.54
C THR A 46 11.59 17.43 -8.20
N SER A 47 10.62 17.26 -9.10
CA SER A 47 9.21 17.64 -8.88
C SER A 47 8.32 16.42 -8.64
N VAL A 48 7.46 16.50 -7.62
CA VAL A 48 6.41 15.50 -7.36
C VAL A 48 5.27 15.53 -8.39
N THR A 49 5.30 16.47 -9.35
CA THR A 49 4.37 16.48 -10.49
C THR A 49 4.88 15.65 -11.67
N SER A 50 6.13 15.19 -11.63
CA SER A 50 6.72 14.35 -12.68
C SER A 50 6.15 12.93 -12.69
N PRO A 51 6.42 12.11 -13.71
CA PRO A 51 6.03 10.71 -13.72
C PRO A 51 6.63 9.93 -12.56
N ILE A 52 5.86 9.03 -11.95
CA ILE A 52 6.36 8.07 -10.96
C ILE A 52 7.10 6.95 -11.69
N VAL A 53 8.36 6.74 -11.33
CA VAL A 53 9.27 5.72 -11.91
C VAL A 53 9.56 4.57 -10.95
N GLY A 54 9.21 4.71 -9.67
CA GLY A 54 9.38 3.66 -8.67
C GLY A 54 8.29 3.73 -7.62
N ARG A 55 7.80 2.56 -7.21
CA ARG A 55 6.84 2.40 -6.10
C ARG A 55 7.29 1.25 -5.21
N PHE A 56 7.45 1.53 -3.93
CA PHE A 56 7.87 0.57 -2.92
C PHE A 56 6.84 0.56 -1.80
N GLN A 57 6.54 -0.61 -1.25
CA GLN A 57 5.55 -0.75 -0.18
C GLN A 57 5.98 -1.73 0.92
N GLN A 58 6.89 -2.64 0.60
CA GLN A 58 7.33 -3.67 1.53
C GLN A 58 8.34 -3.09 2.51
N VAL A 59 8.10 -3.32 3.79
CA VAL A 59 9.08 -3.09 4.86
C VAL A 59 10.13 -4.19 4.77
N THR A 60 11.40 -3.83 4.65
CA THR A 60 12.50 -4.78 4.42
C THR A 60 13.71 -4.41 5.27
N SER A 61 14.44 -5.42 5.77
CA SER A 61 15.73 -5.20 6.46
C SER A 61 16.89 -4.90 5.48
N TYR A 62 16.64 -4.96 4.18
CA TYR A 62 17.62 -4.77 3.11
C TYR A 62 17.16 -3.74 2.08
N TRP A 63 18.12 -3.18 1.33
CA TRP A 63 17.88 -2.23 0.25
C TRP A 63 17.14 -2.85 -0.94
N GLN A 64 16.08 -2.19 -1.39
CA GLN A 64 15.33 -2.50 -2.60
C GLN A 64 15.86 -1.62 -3.73
N TYR A 65 16.65 -2.22 -4.63
CA TYR A 65 17.33 -1.50 -5.71
C TYR A 65 16.40 -1.21 -6.89
N LEU A 66 16.55 -0.04 -7.49
CA LEU A 66 15.86 0.32 -8.72
C LEU A 66 16.47 -0.43 -9.90
N SER A 67 15.62 -0.98 -10.78
CA SER A 67 16.09 -1.57 -12.04
C SER A 67 16.71 -0.53 -12.98
N ASN A 68 16.22 0.72 -12.90
CA ASN A 68 16.76 1.85 -13.65
C ASN A 68 16.97 3.05 -12.71
N PRO A 69 18.19 3.26 -12.19
CA PRO A 69 18.54 4.43 -11.36
C PRO A 69 18.23 5.75 -12.07
N GLN A 70 17.61 6.71 -11.38
CA GLN A 70 17.31 8.04 -11.92
C GLN A 70 18.26 9.09 -11.36
N SER A 71 18.61 10.08 -12.18
CA SER A 71 19.30 11.30 -11.73
C SER A 71 18.28 12.43 -11.68
N TYR A 72 18.38 13.32 -10.69
CA TYR A 72 17.33 14.29 -10.39
C TYR A 72 16.03 13.56 -10.03
N TYR A 73 15.65 13.58 -8.77
CA TYR A 73 14.50 12.81 -8.32
C TYR A 73 13.81 13.51 -7.16
N ALA A 74 12.52 13.20 -6.99
CA ALA A 74 11.77 13.44 -5.77
C ALA A 74 11.28 12.11 -5.21
N VAL A 75 11.14 12.04 -3.89
CA VAL A 75 10.57 10.89 -3.18
C VAL A 75 9.49 11.37 -2.25
N VAL A 76 8.36 10.68 -2.24
CA VAL A 76 7.26 10.88 -1.28
C VAL A 76 7.09 9.62 -0.47
N ASN A 77 7.19 9.74 0.85
CA ASN A 77 6.83 8.68 1.79
C ASN A 77 5.40 8.93 2.28
N THR A 78 4.43 8.19 1.75
CA THR A 78 3.04 8.34 2.18
C THR A 78 2.74 7.61 3.50
N ARG A 79 3.69 6.82 4.03
CA ARG A 79 3.45 5.99 5.21
C ARG A 79 3.33 6.85 6.48
N ASN A 80 2.54 6.38 7.44
CA ASN A 80 2.20 7.13 8.65
C ASN A 80 3.11 6.83 9.84
N ASP A 81 3.76 5.67 9.85
CA ASP A 81 4.46 5.10 10.99
C ASP A 81 5.79 4.40 10.61
N ASP A 82 6.17 4.45 9.34
CA ASP A 82 7.43 3.92 8.83
C ASP A 82 8.23 5.01 8.11
N VAL A 83 9.55 5.04 8.34
CA VAL A 83 10.48 5.88 7.57
C VAL A 83 10.85 5.23 6.25
N ALA A 84 11.24 6.07 5.29
CA ALA A 84 11.88 5.63 4.06
C ALA A 84 13.33 6.12 4.02
N TYR A 85 14.28 5.20 3.91
CA TYR A 85 15.66 5.51 3.59
C TYR A 85 15.86 5.53 2.08
N VAL A 86 16.54 6.55 1.59
CA VAL A 86 16.96 6.70 0.21
C VAL A 86 18.46 6.54 0.13
N LEU A 87 18.95 5.68 -0.77
CA LEU A 87 20.36 5.61 -1.12
C LEU A 87 20.57 6.26 -2.48
N ASP A 88 21.30 7.37 -2.49
CA ASP A 88 21.70 8.07 -3.71
C ASP A 88 23.22 8.28 -3.78
N SER A 89 23.67 8.95 -4.85
CA SER A 89 25.09 9.27 -5.07
C SER A 89 25.73 10.16 -3.99
N TYR A 90 24.94 10.82 -3.14
CA TYR A 90 25.42 11.65 -2.04
C TYR A 90 25.39 10.94 -0.69
N GLY A 91 24.69 9.81 -0.57
CA GLY A 91 24.68 8.97 0.61
C GLY A 91 23.30 8.45 0.95
N THR A 92 23.07 8.23 2.24
CA THR A 92 21.77 7.78 2.76
C THR A 92 21.01 8.95 3.38
N HIS A 93 19.77 9.13 2.94
CA HIS A 93 18.85 10.12 3.46
C HIS A 93 17.66 9.42 4.11
N CYS A 94 17.13 9.99 5.17
CA CYS A 94 15.93 9.49 5.83
C CYS A 94 14.76 10.44 5.57
N ILE A 95 13.62 9.87 5.20
CA ILE A 95 12.37 10.58 4.99
C ILE A 95 11.41 10.14 6.08
N GLU A 96 11.00 11.10 6.90
CA GLU A 96 9.98 10.94 7.93
C GLU A 96 8.66 10.38 7.37
N PRO A 97 7.79 9.79 8.22
CA PRO A 97 6.42 9.49 7.83
C PRO A 97 5.72 10.73 7.27
N ASN A 98 4.94 10.56 6.20
CA ASN A 98 4.28 11.63 5.45
C ASN A 98 5.24 12.71 4.88
N GLY A 99 6.54 12.42 4.84
CA GLY A 99 7.57 13.33 4.37
C GLY A 99 7.85 13.20 2.87
N SER A 100 8.62 14.16 2.36
CA SER A 100 9.14 14.12 0.99
C SER A 100 10.51 14.78 0.92
N MET A 101 11.30 14.40 -0.09
CA MET A 101 12.56 15.07 -0.43
C MET A 101 12.75 15.14 -1.94
N SER A 102 13.63 16.04 -2.38
CA SER A 102 14.17 16.02 -3.74
C SER A 102 15.69 16.17 -3.71
N SER A 103 16.36 15.69 -4.74
CA SER A 103 17.82 15.70 -4.84
C SER A 103 18.24 15.71 -6.31
N SER A 104 19.37 16.37 -6.61
CA SER A 104 20.04 16.30 -7.91
C SER A 104 20.93 15.06 -8.05
N GLY A 105 20.97 14.20 -7.03
CA GLY A 105 21.78 12.98 -7.02
C GLY A 105 21.19 11.89 -7.91
N ARG A 106 21.92 10.77 -8.00
CA ARG A 106 21.45 9.55 -8.67
C ARG A 106 20.91 8.55 -7.65
N ILE A 107 19.59 8.39 -7.56
CA ILE A 107 18.95 7.43 -6.67
C ILE A 107 19.19 5.99 -7.13
N THR A 108 19.49 5.09 -6.20
CA THR A 108 19.83 3.69 -6.48
C THR A 108 18.95 2.70 -5.75
N ALA A 109 18.52 3.00 -4.52
CA ALA A 109 17.71 2.09 -3.73
C ALA A 109 16.84 2.82 -2.70
N ILE A 110 15.79 2.12 -2.26
CA ILE A 110 14.94 2.49 -1.12
C ILE A 110 15.01 1.39 -0.07
N ARG A 111 14.92 1.75 1.21
CA ARG A 111 14.62 0.80 2.29
C ARG A 111 13.52 1.39 3.17
N ILE A 112 12.54 0.58 3.54
CA ILE A 112 11.43 1.02 4.41
C ILE A 112 11.60 0.27 5.73
N ASP A 113 11.70 1.02 6.83
CA ASP A 113 11.94 0.47 8.17
C ASP A 113 10.76 0.83 9.09
N SER A 114 10.32 -0.12 9.91
CA SER A 114 9.24 0.09 10.89
C SER A 114 9.71 0.87 12.12
N ARG A 115 9.84 2.17 11.92
CA ARG A 115 10.14 3.19 12.91
C ARG A 115 9.44 4.49 12.52
N SER A 116 8.97 5.23 13.51
CA SER A 116 8.15 6.43 13.30
C SER A 116 8.95 7.74 13.24
N SER A 117 10.28 7.67 13.34
CA SER A 117 11.14 8.84 13.19
C SER A 117 12.46 8.48 12.52
N CYS A 118 13.06 9.43 11.82
CA CYS A 118 14.50 9.44 11.58
C CYS A 118 15.24 9.64 12.93
#